data_AF-A0A9X2ERK3-F1
#
_entry.id   AF-A0A9X2ERK3-F1
#
_cell.length_a   1.000
_cell.length_b   1.000
_cell.length_c   1.000
_cell.angle_alpha   90.00
_cell.angle_beta   90.00
_cell.angle_gamma   90.00
#
_symmetry.space_group_name_H-M   'P 1'
#
loop_
_entity.id
_entity.type
_entity.pdbx_description
1 polymer ?
#
loop_
_entity_poly.entity_id
_entity_poly.type
_entity_poly.pdbx_seq_one_letter_code
_entity_poly.pdbx_strand_id
1 'polypeptide(L)'
;MGFGGISIWQLIILLMIVSFFVVPVVHVLVSSRSHGGAKVGWFFGVFFFSWLVYAVFLIVTQPVKDAQKTPDKPASPPMIF
;
A
#
# COMPACT_ATOMS: atom_id res chain seq x y z
N MET A 1 31.82 -22.03 16.94
CA MET A 1 30.50 -21.84 16.31
C MET A 1 29.64 -21.09 17.32
N GLY A 2 29.48 -19.78 17.15
CA GLY A 2 28.76 -18.95 18.12
C GLY A 2 27.26 -19.21 18.04
N PHE A 3 26.67 -19.72 19.12
CA PHE A 3 25.23 -19.65 19.33
C PHE A 3 24.90 -18.20 19.67
N GLY A 4 24.65 -17.39 18.63
CA GLY A 4 24.10 -16.05 18.79
C GLY A 4 22.72 -16.16 19.44
N GLY A 5 22.65 -15.86 20.74
CA GLY A 5 21.41 -15.88 21.50
C GLY A 5 20.39 -14.90 20.92
N ILE A 6 19.11 -15.24 21.05
CA ILE A 6 18.01 -14.37 20.63
C ILE A 6 18.08 -13.09 21.48
N SER A 7 18.23 -11.95 20.82
CA SER A 7 18.29 -10.64 21.48
C SER A 7 16.89 -10.19 21.89
N ILE A 8 16.79 -9.46 23.01
CA ILE A 8 15.54 -8.79 23.43
C ILE A 8 14.95 -7.94 22.31
N TRP A 9 15.78 -7.29 21.50
CA TRP A 9 15.31 -6.50 20.36
C TRP A 9 14.57 -7.34 19.31
N GLN A 10 15.00 -8.58 19.09
CA GLN A 10 14.33 -9.51 18.17
C GLN A 10 12.97 -9.93 18.70
N LEU A 11 12.84 -10.16 20.02
CA LEU A 11 11.54 -10.42 20.64
C LEU A 11 10.60 -9.22 20.51
N ILE A 12 11.08 -8.00 20.73
CA ILE A 12 10.27 -6.78 20.61
C ILE A 12 9.76 -6.61 19.17
N ILE A 13 10.63 -6.78 18.18
CA ILE A 13 10.25 -6.68 16.77
C ILE A 13 9.21 -7.75 16.41
N LEU A 14 9.42 -8.99 16.85
CA LEU A 14 8.47 -10.07 16.65
C LEU A 14 7.11 -9.76 17.29
N LEU A 15 7.12 -9.28 18.54
CA LEU A 15 5.90 -8.89 19.26
C LEU A 15 5.15 -7.79 18.50
N MET A 16 5.86 -6.78 17.99
CA MET A 16 5.24 -5.74 17.16
C MET A 16 4.63 -6.33 15.89
N ILE A 17 5.35 -7.16 15.14
CA ILE A 17 4.84 -7.77 13.91
C ILE A 17 3.57 -8.58 14.21
N VAL A 18 3.59 -9.41 15.25
CA VAL A 18 2.42 -10.20 15.65
C VAL A 18 1.26 -9.28 16.07
N SER A 19 1.53 -8.25 16.87
CA SER A 19 0.50 -7.31 17.33
C SER A 19 -0.13 -6.50 16.19
N PHE A 20 0.67 -5.99 15.27
CA PHE A 20 0.18 -5.13 14.19
C PHE A 20 -0.41 -5.90 13.01
N PHE A 21 0.05 -7.14 12.73
CA PHE A 21 -0.41 -7.89 11.56
C PHE A 21 -1.29 -9.09 11.92
N VAL A 22 -0.94 -9.86 12.94
CA VAL A 22 -1.64 -11.13 13.27
C VAL A 22 -2.88 -10.88 14.11
N VAL A 23 -2.77 -10.05 15.16
CA VAL A 23 -3.90 -9.74 16.06
C VAL A 23 -5.12 -9.20 15.31
N PRO A 24 -5.04 -8.19 14.43
CA PRO A 24 -6.23 -7.69 13.76
C PRO A 24 -6.88 -8.73 12.85
N VAL A 25 -6.09 -9.57 12.17
CA VAL A 25 -6.60 -10.68 11.34
C VAL A 25 -7.34 -11.70 12.19
N VAL A 26 -6.72 -12.16 13.28
CA VAL A 26 -7.34 -13.12 14.21
C VAL A 26 -8.59 -12.53 14.85
N HIS A 27 -8.53 -11.25 15.24
CA HIS A 27 -9.66 -10.56 15.83
C HIS A 27 -10.87 -10.55 14.88
N VAL A 28 -10.68 -10.26 13.59
CA VAL A 28 -11.77 -10.31 12.59
C VAL A 28 -12.34 -11.71 12.44
N LEU A 29 -11.48 -12.74 12.40
CA LEU A 29 -11.91 -14.13 12.23
C LEU A 29 -12.70 -14.66 13.43
N VAL A 30 -12.26 -14.32 14.65
CA VAL A 30 -12.91 -14.76 15.89
C VAL A 30 -14.13 -13.89 16.25
N SER A 31 -14.17 -12.64 15.79
CA SER A 31 -15.26 -11.72 16.12
C SER A 31 -16.62 -12.22 15.64
N SER A 32 -17.63 -12.09 16.51
CA SER A 32 -19.05 -12.28 16.19
C SER A 32 -19.69 -11.03 15.57
N ARG A 33 -18.92 -9.97 15.29
CA ARG A 33 -19.45 -8.71 14.75
C ARG A 33 -19.87 -8.77 13.28
N SER A 34 -19.34 -9.74 12.52
CA SER A 34 -19.71 -9.95 11.12
C SER A 34 -19.91 -11.44 10.83
N HIS A 35 -20.84 -11.77 9.93
CA HIS A 35 -21.25 -13.15 9.63
C HIS A 35 -21.27 -13.41 8.12
N GLY A 36 -21.14 -14.67 7.74
CA GLY A 36 -21.18 -15.10 6.34
C GLY A 36 -20.13 -14.41 5.45
N GLY A 37 -20.54 -14.01 4.24
CA GLY A 37 -19.65 -13.36 3.27
C GLY A 37 -19.05 -12.04 3.73
N ALA A 38 -19.73 -11.31 4.63
CA ALA A 38 -19.19 -10.06 5.17
C ALA A 38 -17.92 -10.29 6.01
N LYS A 39 -17.84 -11.41 6.76
CA LYS A 39 -16.64 -11.76 7.53
C LYS A 39 -15.44 -12.02 6.62
N VAL A 40 -15.66 -12.68 5.49
CA VAL A 40 -14.63 -12.93 4.48
C VAL A 40 -14.15 -11.61 3.86
N GLY A 41 -15.06 -10.69 3.55
CA GLY A 41 -14.72 -9.35 3.08
C GLY A 41 -13.85 -8.57 4.06
N TRP A 42 -14.21 -8.58 5.35
CA TRP A 42 -13.40 -7.92 6.39
C TRP A 42 -12.03 -8.57 6.58
N PHE A 43 -11.93 -9.89 6.48
CA PHE A 43 -10.64 -10.59 6.53
C PHE A 43 -9.71 -10.11 5.41
N PHE A 44 -10.19 -10.08 4.17
CA PHE A 44 -9.41 -9.58 3.05
C PHE A 44 -9.09 -8.09 3.17
N GLY A 45 -10.04 -7.29 3.66
CA GLY A 45 -9.83 -5.86 3.90
C GLY A 45 -8.71 -5.57 4.89
N VAL A 46 -8.66 -6.31 6.01
CA VAL A 46 -7.57 -6.17 7.00
C VAL A 46 -6.26 -6.75 6.48
N PHE A 47 -6.29 -7.91 5.84
CA PHE A 47 -5.09 -8.60 5.36
C PHE A 47 -4.39 -7.83 4.23
N PHE A 48 -5.15 -7.24 3.30
CA PHE A 48 -4.62 -6.50 2.15
C PHE A 48 -4.65 -4.97 2.34
N PHE A 49 -4.87 -4.47 3.55
CA PHE A 49 -5.02 -3.03 3.78
C PHE A 49 -3.84 -2.20 3.25
N SER A 50 -2.60 -2.65 3.48
CA SER A 50 -1.41 -1.98 2.98
C SER A 50 -1.35 -1.94 1.44
N TRP A 51 -1.83 -2.99 0.77
CA TRP A 51 -1.91 -3.05 -0.68
C TRP A 51 -2.95 -2.10 -1.24
N LEU A 52 -4.09 -1.94 -0.56
CA LEU A 52 -5.11 -0.96 -0.94
C LEU A 52 -4.56 0.47 -0.86
N VAL A 53 -3.88 0.81 0.24
CA VAL A 53 -3.23 2.12 0.41
C VAL A 53 -2.13 2.33 -0.64
N TYR A 54 -1.34 1.30 -0.93
CA TYR A 54 -0.30 1.37 -1.96
C TYR A 54 -0.89 1.55 -3.38
N ALA A 55 -1.99 0.87 -3.71
CA ALA A 55 -2.68 1.07 -4.97
C ALA A 55 -3.21 2.50 -5.11
N VAL A 56 -3.77 3.08 -4.03
CA VAL A 56 -4.18 4.48 -4.00
C VAL A 56 -2.98 5.41 -4.21
N PHE A 57 -1.85 5.16 -3.52
CA PHE A 57 -0.62 5.93 -3.73
C PHE A 57 -0.22 5.93 -5.21
N LEU A 58 -0.16 4.76 -5.85
CA LEU A 58 0.18 4.65 -7.27
C LEU A 58 -0.79 5.41 -8.17
N ILE A 59 -2.10 5.37 -7.90
CA ILE A 59 -3.12 6.08 -8.67
C ILE A 59 -2.97 7.60 -8.53
N VAL A 60 -2.66 8.08 -7.33
CA VAL A 60 -2.52 9.53 -7.07
C VAL A 60 -1.20 10.06 -7.61
N THR A 61 -0.12 9.28 -7.52
CA THR A 61 1.21 9.69 -7.99
C THR A 61 1.49 9.28 -9.43
N GLN A 62 0.45 9.07 -10.26
CA GLN A 62 0.66 8.77 -11.67
C GLN A 62 1.55 9.86 -12.29
N PRO A 63 2.68 9.49 -12.93
CA PRO A 63 3.50 10.48 -13.61
C PRO A 63 2.64 11.12 -14.69
N VAL A 64 2.57 12.46 -14.67
CA VAL A 64 1.76 13.18 -15.66
C VAL A 64 2.29 12.79 -17.03
N LYS A 65 1.41 12.24 -17.88
CA LYS A 65 1.70 11.99 -19.30
C LYS A 65 1.80 13.35 -20.03
N ASP A 66 2.73 14.20 -19.64
CA ASP A 66 2.93 15.53 -20.24
C ASP A 66 4.02 15.55 -21.33
N ALA A 67 4.61 14.41 -21.68
CA ALA A 67 5.78 14.40 -22.58
C ALA A 67 5.48 14.05 -24.06
N GLN A 68 4.22 14.02 -24.50
CA GLN A 68 3.88 13.66 -25.90
C GLN A 68 2.63 14.39 -26.43
N LYS A 69 2.52 15.71 -26.30
CA LYS A 69 1.61 16.47 -27.20
C LYS A 69 1.91 17.96 -27.36
N THR A 70 3.17 18.31 -27.62
CA THR A 70 3.45 19.55 -28.36
C THR A 70 4.49 19.24 -29.42
N PRO A 71 4.09 18.97 -30.69
CA PRO A 71 5.02 19.21 -31.77
C PRO A 71 5.27 20.72 -31.75
N ASP A 72 6.52 21.09 -31.49
CA ASP A 72 7.06 22.42 -31.68
C ASP A 72 6.63 22.93 -33.06
N LYS A 73 5.57 23.76 -33.08
CA LYS A 73 5.17 24.46 -34.28
C LYS A 73 6.01 25.72 -34.29
N PRO A 74 6.99 25.86 -35.20
CA PRO A 74 7.82 27.05 -35.24
C PRO A 74 6.93 28.27 -35.47
N ALA A 75 7.15 29.31 -34.67
CA ALA A 75 6.45 30.58 -34.77
C ALA A 75 6.51 31.09 -36.22
N SER A 76 5.34 31.35 -36.82
CA SER A 76 5.28 32.01 -38.13
C SER A 76 5.98 33.37 -38.04
N PRO A 77 6.92 33.68 -38.96
CA PRO A 77 7.61 34.97 -38.96
C PRO A 77 6.61 36.13 -39.06
N PRO A 78 6.91 37.29 -38.46
CA PRO A 78 6.08 38.47 -38.67
C PRO A 78 6.02 38.78 -40.17
N MET A 79 4.81 38.87 -40.72
CA MET A 79 4.58 39.33 -42.08
C MET A 79 4.99 40.80 -42.15
N ILE A 80 6.19 41.06 -42.67
CA ILE A 80 6.61 42.38 -43.12
C ILE A 80 6.01 42.57 -44.51
N PHE A 81 4.87 43.26 -44.58
CA PHE A 81 4.36 43.94 -45.76
C PHE A 81 3.91 45.33 -45.35
#